data_AF-X1H8X5-F1
#
_entry.id   AF-X1H8X5-F1
#
_cell.length_a   1.000
_cell.length_b   1.000
_cell.length_c   1.000
_cell.angle_alpha   90.00
_cell.angle_beta   90.00
_cell.angle_gamma   90.00
#
_symmetry.space_group_name_H-M   'P 1'
#
loop_
_entity.id
_entity.type
_entity.pdbx_description
1 polymer ?
#
loop_
_entity_poly.entity_id
_entity_poly.type
_entity_poly.pdbx_seq_one_letter_code
_entity_poly.pdbx_strand_id
1 'polypeptide(L)'
;MASYISDELIDRISERADIVEIISHYLPLKKAGKNYKALCPFHQEKTPSFMVSPEKQLFHCFGCGAGGNVFNFVMKWEKISFPEAVKMIGEKVGISVAVINEEAGKGVLKEELYRTNERVADLFQQELKRMVSVKKYLKGRIQA
;
A
#
# COMPACT_ATOMS: atom_id res chain seq x y z
N MET A 1 -6.74 1.09 -5.75
CA MET A 1 -5.84 1.17 -4.57
C MET A 1 -5.25 2.56 -4.56
N ALA A 2 -5.97 3.54 -4.04
CA ALA A 2 -5.41 4.86 -3.81
C ALA A 2 -6.17 5.48 -2.65
N SER A 3 -5.63 5.34 -1.43
CA SER A 3 -5.94 6.33 -0.41
C SER A 3 -5.46 7.66 -0.97
N TYR A 4 -6.38 8.58 -1.23
CA TYR A 4 -6.03 9.89 -1.77
C TYR A 4 -5.37 10.70 -0.66
N ILE A 5 -4.05 10.84 -0.73
CA ILE A 5 -3.25 11.74 0.10
C ILE A 5 -2.86 12.89 -0.81
N SER A 6 -3.11 14.14 -0.41
CA SER A 6 -2.74 15.27 -1.24
C SER A 6 -1.23 15.36 -1.40
N ASP A 7 -0.77 15.70 -2.61
CA ASP A 7 0.65 15.85 -2.91
C ASP A 7 1.29 16.91 -1.97
N GLU A 8 0.58 18.00 -1.69
CA GLU A 8 1.00 19.01 -0.72
C GLU A 8 1.28 18.43 0.68
N LEU A 9 0.47 17.46 1.13
CA LEU A 9 0.67 16.82 2.43
C LEU A 9 1.90 15.91 2.39
N ILE A 10 2.10 15.18 1.29
CA ILE A 10 3.28 14.33 1.08
C ILE A 10 4.55 15.19 1.08
N ASP A 11 4.55 16.31 0.36
CA ASP A 11 5.68 17.24 0.27
C ASP A 11 6.01 17.82 1.64
N ARG A 12 5.00 18.33 2.36
CA ARG A 12 5.19 18.85 3.73
C ARG A 12 5.77 17.83 4.70
N ILE A 13 5.37 16.57 4.59
CA ILE A 13 5.93 15.47 5.40
C ILE A 13 7.37 15.20 4.96
N SER A 14 7.63 15.13 3.66
CA SER A 14 8.95 14.89 3.11
C SER A 14 9.96 15.99 3.46
N GLU A 15 9.53 17.24 3.52
CA GLU A 15 10.39 18.38 3.91
C GLU A 15 10.81 18.33 5.38
N ARG A 16 9.97 17.76 6.25
CA ARG A 16 10.26 17.66 7.69
C ARG A 16 10.92 16.34 8.09
N ALA A 17 10.80 15.31 7.26
CA ALA A 17 11.31 13.99 7.55
C ALA A 17 12.78 13.87 7.13
N ASP A 18 13.70 14.18 8.05
CA ASP A 18 15.12 13.91 7.82
C ASP A 18 15.37 12.40 7.73
N ILE A 19 15.86 11.95 6.57
CA ILE A 19 16.08 10.52 6.31
C ILE A 19 17.11 9.89 7.27
N VAL A 20 18.12 10.63 7.72
CA VAL A 20 19.14 10.15 8.65
C VAL A 20 18.51 9.96 10.02
N GLU A 21 17.73 10.92 10.49
CA GLU A 21 17.02 10.85 11.77
C GLU A 21 16.07 9.65 11.80
N ILE A 22 15.21 9.54 10.78
CA ILE A 22 14.22 8.46 10.69
C ILE A 22 14.90 7.10 10.61
N ILE A 23 15.91 6.90 9.75
CA ILE A 23 16.61 5.61 9.62
C ILE A 23 17.40 5.28 10.90
N SER A 24 17.97 6.28 11.58
CA SER A 24 18.73 6.08 12.82
C SER A 24 17.89 5.50 13.96
N HIS A 25 16.55 5.62 13.90
CA HIS A 25 15.65 4.96 14.85
C HIS A 25 15.52 3.45 14.61
N TYR A 26 15.80 2.97 13.39
CA TYR A 26 15.68 1.55 13.03
C TYR A 26 17.01 0.80 13.12
N LEU A 27 18.12 1.47 12.77
CA LEU A 27 19.44 0.86 12.81
C LEU A 27 20.56 1.87 13.07
N PRO A 28 21.67 1.46 13.70
CA PRO A 28 22.77 2.37 13.98
C PRO A 28 23.50 2.77 12.70
N LEU A 29 23.53 4.08 12.42
CA LEU A 29 24.26 4.68 11.31
C LEU A 29 25.66 5.13 11.74
N LYS A 30 26.68 4.80 10.94
CA LYS A 30 28.06 5.28 11.13
C LYS A 30 28.43 6.31 10.08
N LYS A 31 29.03 7.43 10.50
CA LYS A 31 29.46 8.49 9.57
C LYS A 31 30.56 7.98 8.62
N ALA A 32 30.43 8.31 7.33
CA ALA A 32 31.34 7.94 6.25
C ALA A 32 31.49 9.13 5.28
N GLY A 33 32.41 10.03 5.60
CA GLY A 33 32.58 11.29 4.86
C GLY A 33 31.33 12.18 5.01
N LYS A 34 30.72 12.54 3.88
CA LYS A 34 29.47 13.32 3.83
C LYS A 34 28.21 12.48 4.04
N ASN A 35 28.33 11.15 3.95
CA ASN A 35 27.22 10.21 4.04
C ASN A 35 27.28 9.40 5.34
N TYR A 36 26.28 8.55 5.55
CA TYR A 36 26.25 7.54 6.60
C TYR A 36 26.23 6.14 6.00
N LYS A 37 26.74 5.16 6.74
CA LYS A 37 26.78 3.76 6.32
C LYS A 37 26.31 2.82 7.42
N ALA A 38 25.77 1.67 7.01
CA ALA A 38 25.40 0.56 7.88
C ALA A 38 25.43 -0.79 7.13
N LEU A 39 25.18 -1.87 7.87
CA LEU A 39 24.79 -3.14 7.25
C LEU A 39 23.37 -3.00 6.72
N CYS A 40 23.12 -3.52 5.52
CA CYS A 40 21.81 -3.48 4.92
C CYS A 40 20.83 -4.37 5.69
N PRO A 41 19.64 -3.85 6.03
CA PRO A 41 18.61 -4.67 6.68
C PRO A 41 17.81 -5.51 5.71
N PHE A 42 17.94 -5.28 4.40
CA PHE A 42 17.14 -5.92 3.37
C PHE A 42 17.81 -7.15 2.74
N HIS A 43 19.07 -7.42 3.08
CA HIS A 43 19.76 -8.65 2.70
C HIS A 43 20.89 -8.95 3.68
N GLN A 44 21.33 -10.20 3.73
CA GLN A 44 22.38 -10.60 4.66
C GLN A 44 23.77 -10.35 4.08
N GLU A 45 24.55 -9.50 4.74
CA GLU A 45 25.92 -9.16 4.36
C GLU A 45 26.84 -9.02 5.58
N LYS A 46 28.17 -9.13 5.35
CA LYS A 46 29.19 -8.94 6.39
C LYS A 46 29.88 -7.58 6.32
N THR A 47 29.85 -6.94 5.16
CA THR A 47 30.46 -5.64 4.89
C THR A 47 29.35 -4.60 4.71
N PRO A 48 29.47 -3.39 5.29
CA PRO A 48 28.43 -2.38 5.17
C PRO A 48 28.32 -1.86 3.72
N SER A 49 27.21 -2.15 3.04
CA SER A 49 26.90 -1.62 1.71
C SER A 49 25.72 -0.65 1.68
N PHE A 50 25.03 -0.48 2.81
CA PHE A 50 23.91 0.46 2.95
C PHE A 50 24.43 1.87 3.21
N MET A 51 24.11 2.80 2.34
CA MET A 51 24.53 4.20 2.39
C MET A 51 23.32 5.13 2.48
N VAL A 52 23.40 6.15 3.32
CA VAL A 52 22.38 7.21 3.46
C VAL A 52 23.02 8.55 3.18
N SER A 53 22.42 9.32 2.29
CA SER A 53 22.89 10.65 1.90
C SER A 53 21.97 11.72 2.50
N PRO A 54 22.45 12.53 3.47
CA PRO A 54 21.66 13.61 4.07
C PRO A 54 21.36 14.71 3.05
N GLU A 55 22.33 15.03 2.18
CA GLU A 55 22.18 16.06 1.15
C GLU A 55 21.10 15.68 0.12
N LYS A 56 21.06 14.42 -0.29
CA LYS A 56 20.10 13.94 -1.29
C LYS A 56 18.76 13.50 -0.68
N GLN A 57 18.68 13.33 0.64
CA GLN A 57 17.55 12.70 1.33
C GLN A 57 17.20 11.31 0.75
N LEU A 58 18.23 10.52 0.42
CA LEU A 58 18.09 9.19 -0.20
C LEU A 58 18.98 8.15 0.49
N PHE A 59 18.54 6.89 0.45
CA PHE A 59 19.37 5.74 0.77
C PHE A 59 19.61 4.86 -0.46
N HIS A 60 20.72 4.14 -0.46
CA HIS A 60 21.03 3.11 -1.45
C HIS A 60 21.92 2.03 -0.85
N CYS A 61 21.61 0.78 -1.14
CA CYS A 61 22.41 -0.38 -0.80
C CYS A 61 23.13 -0.88 -2.06
N PHE A 62 24.45 -0.80 -2.06
CA PHE A 62 25.28 -1.24 -3.19
C PHE A 62 25.40 -2.76 -3.31
N GLY A 63 24.98 -3.54 -2.30
CA GLY A 63 24.97 -5.00 -2.34
C GLY A 63 23.74 -5.60 -3.01
N CYS A 64 22.54 -5.07 -2.70
CA CYS A 64 21.27 -5.63 -3.19
C CYS A 64 20.45 -4.66 -4.08
N GLY A 65 20.94 -3.44 -4.29
CA GLY A 65 20.27 -2.42 -5.12
C GLY A 65 19.05 -1.75 -4.46
N ALA A 66 18.69 -2.11 -3.22
CA ALA A 66 17.60 -1.44 -2.52
C ALA A 66 17.92 0.05 -2.31
N GLY A 67 17.01 0.93 -2.67
CA GLY A 67 17.21 2.37 -2.53
C GLY A 67 15.89 3.13 -2.65
N GLY A 68 15.95 4.42 -2.35
CA GLY A 68 14.81 5.32 -2.42
C GLY A 68 14.85 6.40 -1.34
N ASN A 69 13.71 7.04 -1.13
CA ASN A 69 13.51 8.05 -0.09
C ASN A 69 13.12 7.40 1.25
N VAL A 70 12.82 8.24 2.24
CA VAL A 70 12.40 7.83 3.58
C VAL A 70 11.14 6.95 3.57
N PHE A 71 10.16 7.24 2.71
CA PHE A 71 8.96 6.42 2.57
C PHE A 71 9.30 5.04 2.03
N ASN A 72 10.16 4.94 1.01
CA ASN A 72 10.60 3.66 0.47
C ASN A 72 11.30 2.80 1.52
N PHE A 73 12.10 3.42 2.39
CA PHE A 73 12.75 2.72 3.50
C PHE A 73 11.72 2.15 4.48
N VAL A 74 10.83 3.01 4.99
CA VAL A 74 9.82 2.62 6.00
C VAL A 74 8.88 1.56 5.43
N MET A 75 8.41 1.70 4.19
CA MET A 75 7.61 0.68 3.51
C MET A 75 8.31 -0.68 3.47
N LYS A 76 9.60 -0.71 3.11
CA LYS A 76 10.36 -1.96 3.01
C LYS A 76 10.65 -2.58 4.38
N TRP A 77 10.95 -1.75 5.38
CA TRP A 77 11.27 -2.21 6.73
C TRP A 77 10.03 -2.75 7.45
N GLU A 78 8.95 -1.96 7.48
CA GLU A 78 7.71 -2.30 8.17
C GLU A 78 6.78 -3.21 7.35
N LYS A 79 7.09 -3.41 6.05
CA LYS A 79 6.27 -4.16 5.09
C LYS A 79 4.84 -3.61 4.97
N ILE A 80 4.74 -2.28 4.98
CA ILE A 80 3.49 -1.54 4.88
C ILE A 80 3.34 -0.85 3.52
N SER A 81 2.11 -0.48 3.20
CA SER A 81 1.77 0.28 2.00
C SER A 81 2.25 1.74 2.10
N PHE A 82 2.24 2.43 0.96
CA PHE A 82 2.65 3.84 0.91
C PHE A 82 1.78 4.75 1.80
N PRO A 83 0.43 4.65 1.81
CA PRO A 83 -0.40 5.47 2.72
C PRO A 83 -0.09 5.26 4.20
N GLU A 84 0.17 4.01 4.61
CA GLU A 84 0.54 3.68 5.97
C GLU A 84 1.92 4.26 6.33
N ALA A 85 2.89 4.21 5.41
CA ALA A 85 4.19 4.83 5.59
C ALA A 85 4.10 6.35 5.70
N VAL A 86 3.28 7.00 4.86
CA VAL A 86 3.04 8.45 4.92
C VAL A 86 2.42 8.83 6.26
N LYS A 87 1.44 8.06 6.75
CA LYS A 87 0.83 8.28 8.06
C LYS A 87 1.85 8.14 9.19
N MET A 88 2.62 7.05 9.20
CA MET A 88 3.60 6.78 10.24
C MET A 88 4.69 7.85 10.31
N ILE A 89 5.20 8.29 9.15
CA ILE A 89 6.20 9.37 9.09
C ILE A 89 5.55 10.71 9.47
N GLY A 90 4.33 10.97 8.99
CA GLY A 90 3.54 12.14 9.36
C GLY A 90 3.41 12.30 10.88
N GLU A 91 3.01 11.24 11.58
CA GLU A 91 2.91 11.22 13.05
C GLU A 91 4.26 11.53 13.73
N LYS A 92 5.38 10.99 13.21
CA LYS A 92 6.73 11.28 13.72
C LYS A 92 7.12 12.75 13.55
N VAL A 93 6.70 13.41 12.48
CA VAL A 93 7.00 14.82 12.20
C VAL A 93 5.89 15.80 12.66
N GLY A 94 4.92 15.31 13.44
CA GLY A 94 3.82 16.10 14.00
C GLY A 94 2.77 16.56 12.98
N ILE A 95 2.62 15.84 11.86
CA ILE A 95 1.62 16.08 10.83
C ILE A 95 0.60 14.93 10.84
N SER A 96 -0.63 15.23 11.24
CA SER A 96 -1.71 14.24 11.22
C SER A 96 -2.14 13.91 9.79
N VAL A 97 -2.12 12.63 9.43
CA VAL A 97 -2.58 12.13 8.13
C VAL A 97 -3.86 11.32 8.34
N ALA A 98 -4.97 11.84 7.81
CA ALA A 98 -6.22 11.09 7.77
C ALA A 98 -6.15 10.04 6.64
N VAL A 99 -5.77 8.81 6.96
CA VAL A 99 -5.88 7.70 6.01
C VAL A 99 -7.33 7.24 6.00
N ILE A 100 -8.01 7.50 4.89
CA ILE A 100 -9.29 6.85 4.59
C ILE A 100 -9.01 5.38 4.27
N ASN A 101 -9.14 4.53 5.29
CA ASN A 101 -9.06 3.08 5.13
C ASN A 101 -10.25 2.59 4.29
N GLU A 102 -10.10 2.55 2.96
CA GLU A 102 -11.08 1.95 2.05
C GLU A 102 -11.39 0.48 2.40
N GLU A 103 -10.52 -0.21 3.13
CA GLU A 103 -10.71 -1.61 3.51
C GLU A 103 -11.95 -1.83 4.37
N ALA A 104 -12.26 -0.89 5.27
CA ALA A 104 -13.48 -0.94 6.08
C ALA A 104 -14.76 -0.80 5.21
N GLY A 105 -14.69 -0.05 4.11
CA GLY A 105 -15.80 0.15 3.18
C GLY A 105 -15.94 -0.95 2.12
N LYS A 106 -14.85 -1.63 1.76
CA LYS A 106 -14.86 -2.71 0.76
C LYS A 106 -15.59 -3.96 1.23
N GLY A 107 -15.48 -4.32 2.51
CA GLY A 107 -16.26 -5.43 3.07
C GLY A 107 -17.76 -5.18 2.94
N VAL A 108 -18.18 -3.96 3.27
CA VAL A 108 -19.58 -3.52 3.20
C VAL A 108 -20.07 -3.45 1.76
N LEU A 109 -19.33 -2.79 0.87
CA LEU A 109 -19.70 -2.65 -0.55
C LEU A 109 -19.74 -4.01 -1.28
N LYS A 110 -18.80 -4.90 -0.99
CA LYS A 110 -18.77 -6.26 -1.55
C LYS A 110 -19.99 -7.06 -1.11
N GLU A 111 -20.35 -7.00 0.17
CA GLU A 111 -21.54 -7.65 0.72
C GLU A 111 -22.84 -7.11 0.09
N GLU A 112 -22.95 -5.79 -0.08
CA GLU A 112 -24.10 -5.17 -0.75
C GLU A 112 -24.25 -5.59 -2.22
N LEU A 113 -23.13 -5.70 -2.95
CA LEU A 113 -23.13 -6.18 -4.33
C LEU A 113 -23.58 -7.64 -4.42
N TYR A 114 -23.11 -8.52 -3.53
CA TYR A 114 -23.55 -9.91 -3.49
C TYR A 114 -25.04 -10.03 -3.17
N ARG A 115 -25.54 -9.29 -2.17
CA ARG A 115 -26.97 -9.28 -1.82
C ARG A 115 -27.84 -8.77 -2.96
N THR A 116 -27.37 -7.75 -3.68
CA THR A 116 -28.09 -7.23 -4.84
C THR A 116 -28.13 -8.26 -5.96
N ASN A 117 -27.00 -8.90 -6.26
CA ASN A 117 -26.92 -9.94 -7.28
C ASN A 117 -27.81 -11.16 -6.94
N GLU A 118 -27.87 -11.55 -5.67
CA GLU A 118 -28.74 -12.63 -5.20
C GLU A 118 -30.22 -12.31 -5.42
N ARG A 119 -30.66 -11.09 -5.05
CA ARG A 119 -32.04 -10.63 -5.29
C ARG A 119 -32.40 -10.60 -6.78
N VAL A 120 -31.47 -10.15 -7.62
CA VAL A 120 -31.68 -10.15 -9.08
C VAL A 120 -31.80 -11.57 -9.62
N ALA A 121 -30.96 -12.50 -9.13
CA ALA A 121 -31.05 -13.91 -9.51
C ALA A 121 -32.38 -14.54 -9.09
N ASP A 122 -32.88 -14.25 -7.88
CA ASP A 122 -34.17 -14.71 -7.40
C ASP A 122 -35.33 -14.20 -8.26
N LEU A 123 -35.31 -12.91 -8.61
CA LEU A 123 -36.30 -12.31 -9.51
C LEU A 123 -36.29 -13.00 -10.87
N PHE A 124 -35.13 -13.20 -11.47
CA PHE A 124 -35.04 -13.92 -12.75
C PHE A 124 -35.49 -15.37 -12.64
N GLN A 125 -35.23 -16.05 -11.52
CA GLN A 125 -35.72 -17.41 -11.29
C GLN A 125 -37.26 -17.46 -11.18
N GLN A 126 -37.87 -16.49 -10.51
CA GLN A 126 -39.32 -16.38 -10.40
C GLN A 126 -39.97 -16.08 -11.76
N GLU A 127 -39.42 -15.13 -12.52
CA GLU A 127 -39.90 -14.79 -13.85
C GLU A 127 -39.77 -15.97 -14.82
N LEU A 128 -38.64 -16.69 -14.77
CA LEU A 128 -38.44 -17.90 -15.55
C LEU A 128 -39.47 -18.98 -15.19
N LYS A 129 -39.82 -19.12 -13.89
CA LYS A 129 -40.87 -20.05 -13.45
C LYS A 129 -42.25 -19.66 -14.01
N ARG A 130 -42.53 -18.38 -14.18
CA ARG A 130 -43.81 -17.87 -14.70
C ARG A 130 -43.92 -17.94 -16.23
N MET A 131 -42.82 -17.73 -16.94
CA MET A 131 -42.81 -17.66 -18.41
C MET A 131 -42.71 -19.04 -19.08
N VAL A 132 -43.87 -19.60 -19.46
CA VAL A 132 -43.99 -20.90 -20.14
C VAL A 132 -43.25 -20.93 -21.48
N SER A 133 -43.28 -19.83 -22.25
CA SER A 133 -42.59 -19.70 -23.54
C SER A 133 -41.06 -19.81 -23.41
N VAL A 134 -40.49 -19.14 -22.41
CA VAL A 134 -39.04 -19.17 -22.12
C VAL A 134 -38.60 -20.55 -21.66
N LYS A 135 -39.39 -21.22 -20.80
CA LYS A 135 -39.12 -22.63 -20.41
C LYS A 135 -39.09 -23.57 -21.61
N LYS A 136 -40.02 -23.42 -22.55
CA LYS A 136 -40.07 -24.22 -23.78
C LYS A 136 -38.84 -23.97 -24.65
N TYR A 137 -38.44 -22.71 -24.79
CA TYR A 137 -37.22 -22.31 -25.50
C TYR A 137 -35.97 -22.94 -24.90
N LEU A 138 -35.79 -22.89 -23.57
CA LEU A 138 -34.62 -23.48 -22.90
C LEU A 138 -34.60 -25.01 -23.01
N LYS A 139 -35.73 -25.69 -22.83
CA LYS A 139 -35.82 -27.16 -23.00
C LYS A 139 -35.44 -27.60 -24.40
N GLY A 140 -35.83 -26.84 -25.43
CA GLY A 140 -35.47 -27.11 -26.82
C GLY A 140 -33.98 -26.99 -27.13
N ARG A 141 -33.18 -26.36 -26.27
CA ARG A 141 -31.72 -26.25 -26.43
C ARG A 141 -30.91 -27.28 -25.65
N ILE A 142 -31.54 -28.00 -24.71
CA ILE A 142 -30.88 -29.04 -23.89
C ILE A 142 -31.00 -30.43 -24.56
N GLN A 143 -31.89 -30.59 -25.54
CA GLN A 143 -32.13 -31.85 -26.26
C GLN A 143 -31.31 -32.00 -27.56
N ALA A 144 -30.21 -31.25 -27.72
CA ALA A 144 -29.25 -31.38 -28.82
C ALA A 144 -27.90 -31.87 -28.27
#